data_AF-A0A3B9YPU8-F1
#
_entry.id   AF-A0A3B9YPU8-F1
#
_cell.length_a   1.000
_cell.length_b   1.000
_cell.length_c   1.000
_cell.angle_alpha   90.00
_cell.angle_beta   90.00
_cell.angle_gamma   90.00
#
_symmetry.space_group_name_H-M   'P 1'
#
loop_
_entity.id
_entity.type
_entity.pdbx_description
1 polymer ?
#
loop_
_entity_poly.entity_id
_entity_poly.type
_entity_poly.pdbx_seq_one_letter_code
_entity_poly.pdbx_strand_id
1 'polypeptide(L)'
;DSYLLRNDGGGAFTKAALAGTSDNTRGIAWGDYDNDGRLDLALSNYAGGNVRVLHNDGGGAFTVHAQGGTSGNNNGIAWGDYDNDGDLDLAVAVY
;
A
#
# COMPACT_ATOMS: atom_id res chain seq x y z
N ASP A 1 -3.05 5.91 -12.16
CA ASP A 1 -3.51 4.50 -12.11
C ASP A 1 -2.42 3.58 -11.63
N SER A 2 -2.74 2.76 -10.65
CA SER A 2 -1.91 1.67 -10.14
C SER A 2 -2.58 0.32 -10.43
N TYR A 3 -1.78 -0.71 -10.65
CA TYR A 3 -2.25 -2.05 -10.99
C TYR A 3 -1.52 -3.09 -10.14
N LEU A 4 -2.26 -4.07 -9.62
CA LEU A 4 -1.69 -5.28 -9.04
C LEU A 4 -1.85 -6.42 -10.06
N LEU A 5 -0.75 -7.08 -10.39
CA LEU A 5 -0.73 -8.25 -11.27
C LEU A 5 -0.38 -9.48 -10.45
N ARG A 6 -1.31 -10.44 -10.36
CA ARG A 6 -1.08 -11.73 -9.70
C ARG A 6 -0.46 -12.69 -10.69
N ASN A 7 0.65 -13.32 -10.29
CA ASN A 7 1.23 -14.43 -11.04
C ASN A 7 0.42 -15.69 -10.77
N ASP A 8 -0.23 -16.24 -11.79
CA ASP A 8 -1.03 -17.47 -11.71
C ASP A 8 -0.19 -18.74 -12.00
N GLY A 9 1.13 -18.59 -12.11
CA GLY A 9 2.05 -19.66 -12.49
C GLY A 9 2.20 -19.78 -14.01
N GLY A 10 3.19 -20.56 -14.45
CA GLY A 10 3.42 -20.82 -15.88
C GLY A 10 3.75 -19.58 -16.73
N GLY A 11 4.09 -18.45 -16.11
CA GLY A 11 4.35 -17.17 -16.78
C GLY A 11 3.11 -16.32 -17.06
N ALA A 12 1.93 -16.73 -16.58
CA ALA A 12 0.69 -15.97 -16.74
C ALA A 12 0.47 -14.98 -15.59
N PHE A 13 -0.01 -13.78 -15.92
CA PHE A 13 -0.36 -12.75 -14.96
C PHE A 13 -1.79 -12.26 -15.20
N THR A 14 -2.58 -12.16 -14.13
CA THR A 14 -3.93 -11.57 -14.16
C THR A 14 -4.00 -10.31 -13.31
N LYS A 15 -4.83 -9.35 -13.73
CA LYS A 15 -5.06 -8.13 -12.96
C LYS A 15 -5.91 -8.46 -11.74
N ALA A 16 -5.34 -8.25 -10.55
CA ALA A 16 -6.07 -8.33 -9.29
C ALA A 16 -6.91 -7.05 -9.07
N ALA A 17 -7.98 -7.19 -8.29
CA ALA A 17 -8.78 -6.06 -7.86
C ALA A 17 -7.99 -5.26 -6.82
N LEU A 18 -7.87 -3.95 -7.04
CA LEU A 18 -7.21 -3.04 -6.11
C LEU A 18 -8.13 -1.82 -5.93
N ALA A 19 -8.55 -1.57 -4.70
CA ALA A 19 -9.43 -0.45 -4.38
C ALA A 19 -8.66 0.89 -4.45
N GLY A 20 -9.36 1.98 -4.80
CA GLY A 20 -8.82 3.35 -4.65
C GLY A 20 -7.64 3.71 -5.57
N THR A 21 -7.47 3.05 -6.71
CA THR A 21 -6.32 3.23 -7.63
C THR A 21 -6.39 4.43 -8.58
N SER A 22 -7.40 5.30 -8.41
CA SER A 22 -7.60 6.50 -9.24
C SER A 22 -6.62 7.63 -8.92
N ASP A 23 -5.80 7.48 -7.89
CA ASP A 23 -4.86 8.52 -7.47
C ASP A 23 -3.55 8.49 -8.28
N ASN A 24 -2.81 9.60 -8.23
CA ASN A 24 -1.46 9.69 -8.81
C ASN A 24 -0.43 9.09 -7.84
N THR A 25 -0.48 7.76 -7.68
CA THR A 25 0.42 6.99 -6.82
C THR A 25 1.87 7.06 -7.31
N ARG A 26 2.81 7.37 -6.42
CA ARG A 26 4.26 7.44 -6.71
C ARG A 26 5.07 6.36 -6.01
N GLY A 27 4.61 5.91 -4.84
CA GLY A 27 5.29 4.90 -4.03
C GLY A 27 4.31 3.80 -3.64
N ILE A 28 4.81 2.57 -3.62
CA ILE A 28 4.09 1.35 -3.24
C ILE A 28 5.03 0.50 -2.40
N ALA A 29 4.58 0.01 -1.24
CA ALA A 29 5.34 -0.89 -0.38
C ALA A 29 4.46 -2.01 0.19
N TRP A 30 5.00 -3.24 0.27
CA TRP A 30 4.36 -4.39 0.89
C TRP A 30 4.75 -4.50 2.37
N GLY A 31 3.78 -4.87 3.22
CA GLY A 31 3.97 -5.15 4.64
C GLY A 31 2.76 -5.92 5.18
N ASP A 32 2.92 -6.71 6.23
CA ASP A 32 1.83 -7.38 6.95
C ASP A 32 1.62 -6.58 8.25
N TYR A 33 0.81 -5.51 8.18
CA TYR A 33 0.78 -4.50 9.24
C TYR A 33 -0.11 -4.91 10.42
N ASP A 34 -0.98 -5.90 10.23
CA ASP A 34 -1.88 -6.43 11.26
C ASP A 34 -1.55 -7.88 11.66
N ASN A 35 -0.40 -8.40 11.21
CA ASN A 35 0.17 -9.68 11.60
C ASN A 35 -0.75 -10.87 11.30
N ASP A 36 -1.52 -10.80 10.21
CA ASP A 36 -2.49 -11.83 9.83
C ASP A 36 -1.94 -12.87 8.84
N GLY A 37 -0.68 -12.70 8.42
CA GLY A 37 0.03 -13.57 7.49
C GLY A 37 -0.24 -13.24 6.01
N ARG A 38 -0.99 -12.18 5.72
CA ARG A 38 -1.24 -11.70 4.35
C ARG A 38 -0.56 -10.36 4.15
N LEU A 39 0.10 -10.22 3.00
CA LEU A 39 0.73 -8.95 2.66
C LEU A 39 -0.32 -7.91 2.26
N ASP A 40 -0.25 -6.75 2.90
CA ASP A 40 -0.98 -5.52 2.62
C ASP A 40 -0.13 -4.52 1.83
N LEU A 41 -0.76 -3.46 1.33
CA LEU A 41 -0.10 -2.43 0.54
C LEU A 41 -0.20 -1.05 1.18
N ALA A 42 0.92 -0.34 1.27
CA ALA A 42 0.93 1.10 1.49
C ALA A 42 1.20 1.83 0.18
N LEU A 43 0.40 2.87 -0.07
CA LEU A 43 0.47 3.72 -1.26
C LEU A 43 0.73 5.16 -0.84
N SER A 44 1.69 5.82 -1.51
CA SER A 44 1.91 7.25 -1.36
C SER A 44 1.50 8.00 -2.62
N ASN A 45 0.53 8.91 -2.49
CA ASN A 45 -0.06 9.62 -3.61
C ASN A 45 0.46 11.06 -3.71
N TYR A 46 0.71 11.49 -4.95
CA TYR A 46 1.35 12.77 -5.25
C TYR A 46 0.47 13.97 -4.92
N ALA A 47 -0.77 14.02 -5.39
CA ALA A 47 -1.63 15.19 -5.24
C ALA A 47 -2.65 14.97 -4.11
N GLY A 48 -2.61 15.81 -3.07
CA GLY A 48 -3.50 15.72 -1.92
C GLY A 48 -2.85 15.12 -0.66
N GLY A 49 -1.57 14.75 -0.71
CA GLY A 49 -0.79 14.33 0.46
C GLY A 49 -1.29 13.05 1.14
N ASN A 50 -2.14 12.27 0.47
CA ASN A 50 -2.71 11.08 1.08
C ASN A 50 -1.76 9.88 0.98
N VAL A 51 -1.62 9.20 2.10
CA VAL A 51 -1.13 7.84 2.21
C VAL A 51 -2.32 6.93 2.44
N ARG A 52 -2.39 5.83 1.69
CA ARG A 52 -3.44 4.82 1.84
C ARG A 52 -2.80 3.51 2.25
N VAL A 53 -3.42 2.82 3.21
CA VAL A 53 -3.15 1.41 3.49
C VAL A 53 -4.30 0.60 2.92
N LEU A 54 -3.96 -0.35 2.05
CA LEU A 54 -4.88 -1.29 1.44
C LEU A 54 -4.69 -2.63 2.14
N HIS A 55 -5.67 -2.97 2.99
CA HIS A 55 -5.69 -4.22 3.72
C HIS A 55 -6.10 -5.37 2.79
N ASN A 56 -5.40 -6.50 2.90
CA ASN A 56 -5.66 -7.70 2.16
C ASN A 56 -6.68 -8.56 2.92
N ASP A 57 -7.95 -8.45 2.52
CA ASP A 57 -9.05 -9.22 3.10
C ASP A 57 -8.97 -10.73 2.79
N GLY A 58 -7.95 -11.17 2.04
CA GLY A 58 -7.83 -12.51 1.51
C GLY A 58 -8.65 -12.70 0.23
N GLY A 59 -8.54 -13.89 -0.37
CA GLY A 59 -9.28 -14.22 -1.60
C GLY A 59 -8.96 -13.34 -2.82
N GLY A 60 -7.91 -12.52 -2.76
CA GLY A 60 -7.54 -11.56 -3.81
C GLY A 60 -8.30 -10.24 -3.77
N ALA A 61 -8.95 -9.91 -2.65
CA ALA A 61 -9.61 -8.63 -2.43
C ALA A 61 -8.74 -7.71 -1.54
N PHE A 62 -8.89 -6.40 -1.78
CA PHE A 62 -8.25 -5.36 -0.97
C PHE A 62 -9.26 -4.26 -0.63
N THR A 63 -9.26 -3.81 0.62
CA THR A 63 -10.05 -2.67 1.10
C THR A 63 -9.14 -1.54 1.55
N VAL A 64 -9.61 -0.29 1.44
CA VAL A 64 -8.85 0.87 1.96
C VAL A 64 -9.14 0.97 3.45
N HIS A 65 -8.14 0.66 4.29
CA HIS A 65 -8.34 0.58 5.73
C HIS A 65 -7.93 1.88 6.45
N ALA A 66 -6.85 2.52 6.01
CA ALA A 66 -6.39 3.77 6.59
C ALA A 66 -6.08 4.83 5.54
N GLN A 67 -6.39 6.09 5.88
CA GLN A 67 -5.96 7.27 5.15
C GLN A 67 -5.25 8.22 6.14
N GLY A 68 -3.92 8.25 6.07
CA GLY A 68 -3.09 9.20 6.80
C GLY A 68 -2.62 10.30 5.85
N GLY A 69 -2.59 11.55 6.30
CA GLY A 69 -2.15 12.68 5.48
C GLY A 69 -0.78 13.18 5.89
N THR A 70 0.15 13.21 4.95
CA THR A 70 1.29 14.15 5.01
C THR A 70 0.86 15.45 4.32
N SER A 71 1.48 16.58 4.67
CA SER A 71 1.33 17.81 3.88
C SER A 71 2.35 17.80 2.74
N GLY A 72 1.91 17.77 1.48
CA GLY A 72 2.80 17.92 0.32
C GLY A 72 2.68 16.82 -0.73
N ASN A 73 3.67 16.75 -1.62
CA ASN A 73 3.70 15.76 -2.68
C ASN A 73 4.54 14.55 -2.27
N ASN A 74 3.91 13.38 -2.17
CA ASN A 74 4.58 12.18 -1.70
C ASN A 74 5.27 11.45 -2.86
N ASN A 75 6.51 10.99 -2.64
CA ASN A 75 7.35 10.34 -3.65
C ASN A 75 7.86 8.94 -3.29
N GLY A 76 7.81 8.57 -2.02
CA GLY A 76 8.33 7.29 -1.56
C GLY A 76 7.67 6.90 -0.25
N ILE A 77 7.61 5.59 0.00
CA ILE A 77 7.02 5.01 1.19
C ILE A 77 7.72 3.71 1.54
N ALA A 78 7.90 3.47 2.84
CA ALA A 78 8.47 2.23 3.37
C ALA A 78 7.80 1.85 4.68
N TRP A 79 7.70 0.55 4.92
CA TRP A 79 7.29 -0.02 6.20
C TRP A 79 8.49 -0.23 7.12
N GLY A 80 8.27 -0.12 8.42
CA GLY A 80 9.22 -0.55 9.45
C GLY A 80 8.64 -0.35 10.83
N ASP A 81 8.95 -1.25 11.76
CA ASP A 81 8.63 -1.10 13.19
C ASP A 81 9.71 -0.20 13.82
N TYR A 82 9.43 1.11 13.89
CA TYR A 82 10.44 2.11 14.24
C TYR A 82 10.66 2.21 15.76
N ASP A 83 9.62 1.97 16.55
CA ASP A 83 9.62 2.09 18.00
C ASP A 83 9.63 0.74 18.73
N ASN A 84 9.68 -0.36 17.99
CA ASN A 84 9.81 -1.72 18.48
C ASN A 84 8.61 -2.14 19.35
N ASP A 85 7.41 -1.74 18.95
CA ASP A 85 6.15 -2.14 19.59
C ASP A 85 5.52 -3.39 18.93
N GLY A 86 6.02 -3.79 17.76
CA GLY A 86 5.56 -4.95 17.00
C GLY A 86 4.51 -4.64 15.94
N ASP A 87 4.09 -3.38 15.80
CA ASP A 87 3.22 -2.89 14.75
C ASP A 87 4.07 -2.19 13.66
N LEU A 88 3.72 -2.37 12.38
CA LEU A 88 4.48 -1.72 11.30
C LEU A 88 4.08 -0.25 11.13
N ASP A 89 5.08 0.63 11.19
CA ASP A 89 4.94 2.06 10.87
C ASP A 89 5.21 2.36 9.39
N LEU A 90 4.86 3.58 8.98
CA LEU A 90 5.11 4.11 7.64
C LEU A 90 6.04 5.32 7.66
N ALA A 91 7.17 5.21 6.96
CA ALA A 91 8.03 6.33 6.61
C ALA A 91 7.69 6.84 5.21
N VAL A 92 7.45 8.15 5.06
CA VAL A 92 7.00 8.76 3.80
C VAL A 92 7.95 9.88 3.39
N ALA A 93 8.45 9.81 2.16
CA ALA A 93 9.25 10.87 1.56
C ALA A 93 8.34 11.91 0.89
N VAL A 94 8.47 13.17 1.32
CA VAL A 94 7.67 14.30 0.86
C VAL A 94 8.59 15.41 0.37
N TYR A 95 8.15 16.19 -0.63
CA TYR A 95 8.83 17.40 -1.08
C TYR A 95 7.84 18.47 -1.59
#